data_AF-A0A4Q9DPM7-F1
#
_entry.id   AF-A0A4Q9DPM7-F1
#
_cell.length_a   1.000
_cell.length_b   1.000
_cell.length_c   1.000
_cell.angle_alpha   90.00
_cell.angle_beta   90.00
_cell.angle_gamma   90.00
#
_symmetry.space_group_name_H-M   'P 1'
#
loop_
_entity.id
_entity.type
_entity.pdbx_description
1 polymer ?
#
loop_
_entity_poly.entity_id
_entity_poly.type
_entity_poly.pdbx_seq_one_letter_code
_entity_poly.pdbx_strand_id
1 'polypeptide(L)'
;MDELLFELKLRGRIVDGARQLSASGAKFANFTKSKANEDFWKVTDFGGFMLKDGITPHEALNDIFTNGKKYAFECATAISIVLYKAVLDTIGPKQFDTLFADLLLYDWHLNNNLRLLDRSTKETAAPGDVLYFENSDFSPKTPWWRGENVVLLDDGKYYGHGIGIRDAQGMIDELNKFRVKDSKQSAYLDDRYKQLDFDYYRQFRLQTGQSHIRAVIGGRQYVIRM
;
A
#
# COMPACT_ATOMS: atom_id res chain seq x y z
N MET A 1 -13.27 -11.98 18.79
CA MET A 1 -14.05 -12.19 17.54
C MET A 1 -14.11 -10.91 16.72
N ASP A 2 -14.46 -9.76 17.32
CA ASP A 2 -14.40 -8.44 16.65
C ASP A 2 -12.99 -8.10 16.09
N GLU A 3 -11.93 -8.42 16.84
CA GLU A 3 -10.54 -8.20 16.44
C GLU A 3 -10.13 -8.93 15.16
N LEU A 4 -10.31 -10.26 15.13
CA LEU A 4 -10.00 -11.06 13.94
C LEU A 4 -10.76 -10.59 12.71
N LEU A 5 -12.05 -10.25 12.85
CA LEU A 5 -12.87 -9.80 11.71
C LEU A 5 -12.43 -8.44 11.21
N PHE A 6 -12.08 -7.53 12.12
CA PHE A 6 -11.55 -6.22 11.77
C PHE A 6 -10.24 -6.37 11.00
N GLU A 7 -9.31 -7.18 11.49
CA GLU A 7 -8.05 -7.45 10.80
C GLU A 7 -8.29 -8.05 9.41
N LEU A 8 -9.11 -9.10 9.29
CA LEU A 8 -9.43 -9.72 7.99
C LEU A 8 -10.07 -8.71 7.02
N LYS A 9 -10.96 -7.85 7.52
CA LYS A 9 -11.56 -6.77 6.72
C LYS A 9 -10.49 -5.80 6.23
N LEU A 10 -9.62 -5.31 7.12
CA LEU A 10 -8.59 -4.33 6.76
C LEU A 10 -7.57 -4.94 5.78
N ARG A 11 -7.13 -6.18 6.01
CA ARG A 11 -6.28 -6.92 5.06
C ARG A 11 -6.91 -7.05 3.68
N GLY A 12 -8.20 -7.43 3.62
CA GLY A 12 -8.95 -7.46 2.37
C GLY A 12 -8.98 -6.10 1.67
N ARG A 13 -9.16 -5.00 2.42
CA ARG A 13 -9.11 -3.65 1.87
C ARG A 13 -7.73 -3.23 1.36
N ILE A 14 -6.65 -3.70 1.98
CA ILE A 14 -5.29 -3.46 1.48
C ILE A 14 -5.11 -4.14 0.12
N VAL A 15 -5.51 -5.41 0.00
CA VAL A 15 -5.45 -6.16 -1.27
C VAL A 15 -6.31 -5.49 -2.34
N ASP A 16 -7.55 -5.10 -2.01
CA ASP A 16 -8.43 -4.37 -2.91
C ASP A 16 -7.79 -3.04 -3.38
N GLY A 17 -7.24 -2.27 -2.44
CA GLY A 17 -6.56 -1.01 -2.72
C GLY A 17 -5.36 -1.17 -3.64
N ALA A 18 -4.54 -2.21 -3.44
CA ALA A 18 -3.41 -2.50 -4.31
C ALA A 18 -3.85 -2.80 -5.75
N ARG A 19 -4.91 -3.61 -5.92
CA ARG A 19 -5.48 -3.92 -7.24
C ARG A 19 -6.09 -2.69 -7.90
N GLN A 20 -6.82 -1.86 -7.15
CA GLN A 20 -7.39 -0.61 -7.66
C GLN A 20 -6.30 0.38 -8.09
N LEU A 21 -5.24 0.54 -7.29
CA LEU A 21 -4.14 1.45 -7.63
C LEU A 21 -3.41 0.97 -8.89
N SER A 22 -3.16 -0.34 -9.00
CA SER A 22 -2.58 -0.94 -10.22
C SER A 22 -3.43 -0.69 -11.47
N ALA A 23 -4.75 -0.55 -11.34
CA ALA A 23 -5.67 -0.31 -12.45
C ALA A 23 -5.95 1.19 -12.72
N SER A 24 -5.61 2.07 -11.79
CA SER A 24 -5.93 3.51 -11.83
C SER A 24 -5.27 4.28 -12.99
N GLY A 25 -4.19 3.75 -13.55
CA GLY A 25 -3.35 4.44 -14.52
C GLY A 25 -2.35 5.44 -13.92
N ALA A 26 -2.23 5.50 -12.59
CA ALA A 26 -1.13 6.19 -11.93
C ALA A 26 0.22 5.59 -12.35
N LYS A 27 1.21 6.46 -12.58
CA LYS A 27 2.52 6.05 -13.11
C LYS A 27 3.60 6.13 -12.05
N PHE A 28 4.63 5.32 -12.21
CA PHE A 28 5.85 5.51 -11.43
C PHE A 28 6.54 6.83 -11.81
N ALA A 29 7.01 7.56 -10.80
CA ALA A 29 7.97 8.65 -10.94
C ALA A 29 8.89 8.69 -9.72
N ASN A 30 10.14 9.12 -9.92
CA ASN A 30 10.98 9.49 -8.78
C ASN A 30 10.51 10.83 -8.17
N PHE A 31 11.00 11.16 -6.97
CA PHE A 31 10.53 12.33 -6.22
C PHE A 31 10.60 13.65 -7.00
N THR A 32 11.65 13.87 -7.82
CA THR A 32 11.79 15.11 -8.59
C THR A 32 10.82 15.23 -9.77
N LYS A 33 10.17 14.12 -10.15
CA LYS A 33 9.16 14.06 -11.22
C LYS A 33 7.78 13.70 -10.68
N SER A 34 7.60 13.69 -9.37
CA SER A 34 6.31 13.45 -8.73
C SER A 34 5.26 14.44 -9.25
N LYS A 35 4.06 13.94 -9.52
CA LYS A 35 2.93 14.70 -10.04
C LYS A 35 1.66 14.28 -9.32
N ALA A 36 0.82 15.25 -8.96
CA ALA A 36 -0.50 15.01 -8.39
C ALA A 36 -1.54 15.92 -9.03
N ASN A 37 -2.83 15.61 -8.82
CA ASN A 37 -3.90 16.52 -9.20
C ASN A 37 -3.84 17.79 -8.33
N GLU A 38 -3.57 18.93 -8.96
CA GLU A 38 -3.42 20.21 -8.26
C GLU A 38 -4.72 20.69 -7.63
N ASP A 39 -5.88 20.16 -8.01
CA ASP A 39 -7.14 20.49 -7.33
C ASP A 39 -7.11 20.09 -5.83
N PHE A 40 -6.37 19.03 -5.49
CA PHE A 40 -6.34 18.44 -4.15
C PHE A 40 -4.99 18.60 -3.44
N TRP A 41 -3.89 18.54 -4.19
CA TRP A 41 -2.55 18.37 -3.62
C TRP A 41 -1.60 19.49 -4.03
N LYS A 42 -0.72 19.88 -3.11
CA LYS A 42 0.52 20.62 -3.40
C LYS A 42 1.67 19.62 -3.41
N VAL A 43 2.38 19.52 -4.54
CA VAL A 43 3.63 18.76 -4.60
C VAL A 43 4.72 19.56 -3.88
N THR A 44 5.36 18.95 -2.88
CA THR A 44 6.44 19.58 -2.10
C THR A 44 7.77 19.53 -2.86
N ASP A 45 8.76 20.32 -2.42
CA ASP A 45 10.10 20.34 -3.04
C ASP A 45 10.82 18.99 -2.97
N PHE A 46 10.43 18.14 -2.01
CA PHE A 46 10.93 16.78 -1.85
C PHE A 46 10.03 15.73 -2.54
N GLY A 47 9.03 16.14 -3.33
CA GLY A 47 8.21 15.25 -4.15
C GLY A 47 7.07 14.54 -3.42
N GLY A 48 6.71 14.99 -2.21
CA GLY A 48 5.54 14.53 -1.47
C GLY A 48 4.27 15.28 -1.88
N PHE A 49 3.10 14.72 -1.58
CA PHE A 49 1.80 15.35 -1.82
C PHE A 49 1.20 15.83 -0.52
N MET A 50 1.28 17.14 -0.30
CA MET A 50 0.66 17.79 0.84
C MET A 50 -0.78 18.15 0.48
N LEU A 51 -1.74 17.69 1.28
CA LEU A 51 -3.14 18.06 1.12
C LEU A 51 -3.28 19.59 1.21
N LYS A 52 -4.10 20.19 0.34
CA LYS A 52 -4.37 21.64 0.39
C LYS A 52 -5.37 21.97 1.49
N ASP A 53 -5.22 23.14 2.08
CA ASP A 53 -6.11 23.65 3.12
C ASP A 53 -7.58 23.64 2.66
N GLY A 54 -8.47 23.12 3.51
CA GLY A 54 -9.90 23.05 3.25
C GLY A 54 -10.35 21.92 2.31
N ILE A 55 -9.42 21.12 1.76
CA ILE A 55 -9.75 19.92 1.00
C ILE A 55 -10.04 18.75 1.95
N THR A 56 -11.09 17.98 1.64
CA THR A 56 -11.45 16.79 2.42
C THR A 56 -10.49 15.62 2.14
N PRO A 57 -9.82 15.04 3.16
CA PRO A 57 -8.79 14.01 2.97
C PRO A 57 -9.26 12.79 2.19
N HIS A 58 -10.43 12.22 2.52
CA HIS A 58 -10.91 11.02 1.83
C HIS A 58 -11.24 11.27 0.35
N GLU A 59 -11.73 12.46 -0.01
CA GLU A 59 -12.02 12.83 -1.39
C GLU A 59 -10.72 12.94 -2.20
N ALA A 60 -9.73 13.65 -1.66
CA ALA A 60 -8.40 13.77 -2.27
C ALA A 60 -7.72 12.41 -2.47
N LEU A 61 -7.84 11.51 -1.49
CA LEU A 61 -7.30 10.16 -1.59
C LEU A 61 -8.03 9.34 -2.66
N ASN A 62 -9.36 9.39 -2.70
CA ASN A 62 -10.16 8.69 -3.71
C ASN A 62 -9.92 9.21 -5.14
N ASP A 63 -9.55 10.49 -5.29
CA ASP A 63 -9.17 11.07 -6.59
C ASP A 63 -7.97 10.35 -7.21
N ILE A 64 -7.03 9.84 -6.41
CA ILE A 64 -5.87 9.08 -6.92
C ILE A 64 -6.31 7.80 -7.64
N PHE A 65 -7.33 7.12 -7.13
CA PHE A 65 -7.82 5.86 -7.69
C PHE A 65 -8.72 6.08 -8.92
N THR A 66 -9.47 7.17 -8.94
CA THR A 66 -10.43 7.50 -10.00
C THR A 66 -9.78 8.26 -11.16
N ASN A 67 -8.83 9.15 -10.86
CA ASN A 67 -8.12 10.01 -11.81
C ASN A 67 -6.62 9.70 -11.86
N GLY A 68 -6.23 8.44 -11.67
CA GLY A 68 -4.82 8.00 -11.53
C GLY A 68 -3.88 8.53 -12.61
N LYS A 69 -4.35 8.73 -13.85
CA LYS A 69 -3.55 9.33 -14.94
C LYS A 69 -3.04 10.75 -14.66
N LYS A 70 -3.64 11.49 -13.70
CA LYS A 70 -3.16 12.79 -13.23
C LYS A 70 -1.97 12.65 -12.27
N TYR A 71 -1.67 11.45 -11.81
CA TYR A 71 -0.70 11.18 -10.76
C TYR A 71 0.51 10.38 -11.24
N ALA A 72 1.67 10.73 -10.70
CA ALA A 72 2.87 9.91 -10.79
C ALA A 72 3.72 10.03 -9.52
N PHE A 73 4.16 8.92 -8.93
CA PHE A 73 4.85 8.91 -7.63
C PHE A 73 5.72 7.66 -7.43
N GLU A 74 6.51 7.68 -6.37
CA GLU A 74 7.50 6.65 -6.03
C GLU A 74 6.82 5.43 -5.36
N CYS A 75 7.48 4.25 -5.35
CA CYS A 75 6.87 3.02 -4.84
C CYS A 75 6.51 3.07 -3.35
N ALA A 76 7.33 3.69 -2.49
CA ALA A 76 7.01 3.88 -1.08
C ALA A 76 5.75 4.73 -0.88
N THR A 77 5.61 5.81 -1.68
CA THR A 77 4.40 6.65 -1.66
C THR A 77 3.18 5.86 -2.14
N ALA A 78 3.32 5.01 -3.14
CA ALA A 78 2.25 4.14 -3.63
C ALA A 78 1.75 3.18 -2.55
N ILE A 79 2.65 2.56 -1.79
CA ILE A 79 2.27 1.69 -0.67
C ILE A 79 1.53 2.50 0.40
N SER A 80 2.00 3.69 0.77
CA SER A 80 1.28 4.56 1.71
C SER A 80 -0.14 4.87 1.22
N ILE A 81 -0.32 5.19 -0.07
CA ILE A 81 -1.64 5.44 -0.67
C ILE A 81 -2.56 4.21 -0.54
N VAL A 82 -2.06 3.01 -0.84
CA VAL A 82 -2.82 1.76 -0.68
C VAL A 82 -3.25 1.56 0.77
N LEU A 83 -2.34 1.77 1.72
CA LEU A 83 -2.63 1.59 3.14
C LEU A 83 -3.64 2.62 3.66
N TYR A 84 -3.49 3.89 3.30
CA TYR A 84 -4.47 4.92 3.63
C TYR A 84 -5.84 4.60 3.04
N LYS A 85 -5.89 4.12 1.79
CA LYS A 85 -7.15 3.73 1.14
C LYS A 85 -7.81 2.58 1.89
N ALA A 86 -7.02 1.61 2.33
CA ALA A 86 -7.54 0.49 3.09
C ALA A 86 -8.10 0.90 4.46
N VAL A 87 -7.41 1.81 5.16
CA VAL A 87 -7.89 2.39 6.42
C VAL A 87 -9.19 3.14 6.16
N LEU A 88 -9.23 4.05 5.19
CA LEU A 88 -10.44 4.79 4.78
C LEU A 88 -11.64 3.85 4.54
N ASP A 89 -11.45 2.82 3.72
CA ASP A 89 -12.52 1.88 3.34
C ASP A 89 -12.94 0.94 4.49
N THR A 90 -12.20 0.94 5.60
CA THR A 90 -12.47 0.13 6.78
C THR A 90 -13.15 0.94 7.88
N ILE A 91 -12.64 2.13 8.21
CA ILE A 91 -13.11 2.98 9.31
C ILE A 91 -14.07 4.09 8.86
N GLY A 92 -14.22 4.32 7.55
CA GLY A 92 -15.13 5.29 6.98
C GLY A 92 -14.55 6.72 6.90
N PRO A 93 -15.18 7.59 6.07
CA PRO A 93 -14.66 8.92 5.75
C PRO A 93 -14.59 9.83 6.96
N LYS A 94 -15.63 9.83 7.82
CA LYS A 94 -15.66 10.70 9.01
C LYS A 94 -14.47 10.47 9.94
N GLN A 95 -14.17 9.21 10.25
CA GLN A 95 -13.05 8.84 11.12
C GLN A 95 -11.72 9.09 10.42
N PHE A 96 -11.63 8.75 9.13
CA PHE A 96 -10.43 8.98 8.32
C PHE A 96 -10.07 10.48 8.25
N ASP A 97 -11.03 11.33 7.91
CA ASP A 97 -10.81 12.78 7.78
C ASP A 97 -10.40 13.41 9.10
N THR A 98 -10.90 12.87 10.23
CA THR A 98 -10.49 13.31 11.57
C THR A 98 -9.04 12.91 11.88
N LEU A 99 -8.63 11.70 11.51
CA LEU A 99 -7.29 11.18 11.81
C LEU A 99 -6.21 11.76 10.92
N PHE A 100 -6.56 12.12 9.68
CA PHE A 100 -5.63 12.50 8.63
C PHE A 100 -5.99 13.86 8.00
N ALA A 101 -6.42 14.81 8.83
CA ALA A 101 -6.75 16.17 8.39
C ALA A 101 -5.59 16.88 7.68
N ASP A 102 -4.35 16.67 8.14
CA ASP A 102 -3.13 17.26 7.58
C ASP A 102 -2.34 16.22 6.77
N LEU A 103 -3.02 15.52 5.85
CA LEU A 103 -2.44 14.39 5.13
C LEU A 103 -1.27 14.84 4.23
N LEU A 104 -0.10 14.24 4.48
CA LEU A 104 1.06 14.29 3.60
C LEU A 104 1.32 12.88 3.06
N LEU A 105 1.22 12.69 1.75
CA LEU A 105 1.64 11.44 1.10
C LEU A 105 3.09 11.59 0.66
N TYR A 106 3.98 10.93 1.39
CA TYR A 106 5.39 10.86 1.08
C TYR A 106 5.93 9.55 1.68
N ASP A 107 7.15 9.18 1.30
CA ASP A 107 7.91 8.05 1.86
C ASP A 107 7.51 7.73 3.30
N TRP A 108 7.15 6.47 3.57
CA TRP A 108 6.60 6.04 4.84
C TRP A 108 7.53 6.32 6.03
N HIS A 109 8.82 6.56 5.77
CA HIS A 109 9.81 6.92 6.79
C HIS A 109 9.56 8.29 7.44
N LEU A 110 8.85 9.21 6.77
CA LEU A 110 8.43 10.48 7.36
C LEU A 110 6.99 10.47 7.87
N ASN A 111 6.24 9.39 7.60
CA ASN A 111 4.82 9.32 7.89
C ASN A 111 4.55 8.47 9.13
N ASN A 112 4.87 9.02 10.32
CA ASN A 112 4.59 8.43 11.63
C ASN A 112 3.10 8.10 11.86
N ASN A 113 2.21 8.56 10.98
CA ASN A 113 0.77 8.48 11.15
C ASN A 113 0.17 7.12 10.76
N LEU A 114 0.80 6.33 9.90
CA LEU A 114 0.22 5.05 9.44
C LEU A 114 0.32 3.91 10.46
N ARG A 115 1.11 4.06 11.53
CA ARG A 115 1.32 3.04 12.57
C ARG A 115 1.66 1.67 11.96
N LEU A 116 2.82 1.59 11.32
CA LEU A 116 3.37 0.35 10.80
C LEU A 116 4.16 -0.38 11.88
N LEU A 117 4.00 -1.70 11.91
CA LEU A 117 4.72 -2.59 12.80
C LEU A 117 5.68 -3.43 11.97
N ASP A 118 6.97 -3.38 12.31
CA ASP A 118 7.97 -4.27 11.72
C ASP A 118 7.78 -5.70 12.24
N ARG A 119 7.96 -6.67 11.33
CA ARG A 119 7.89 -8.10 11.56
C ARG A 119 9.04 -8.79 10.82
N SER A 120 9.36 -10.01 11.26
CA SER A 120 10.35 -10.89 10.65
C SER A 120 9.72 -12.25 10.34
N THR A 121 10.47 -13.14 9.69
CA THR A 121 10.00 -14.45 9.25
C THR A 121 8.93 -14.32 8.17
N LYS A 122 9.35 -14.09 6.92
CA LYS A 122 8.45 -13.85 5.79
C LYS A 122 7.45 -14.97 5.53
N GLU A 123 7.74 -16.20 5.95
CA GLU A 123 6.83 -17.34 5.84
C GLU A 123 5.55 -17.17 6.67
N THR A 124 5.56 -16.23 7.63
CA THR A 124 4.39 -15.83 8.42
C THR A 124 3.60 -14.68 7.80
N ALA A 125 4.11 -14.06 6.73
CA ALA A 125 3.43 -12.96 6.07
C ALA A 125 2.10 -13.44 5.46
N ALA A 126 1.09 -12.60 5.58
CA ALA A 126 -0.26 -12.83 5.10
C ALA A 126 -0.68 -11.76 4.08
N PRO A 127 -1.70 -12.03 3.26
CA PRO A 127 -2.24 -11.03 2.35
C PRO A 127 -2.53 -9.69 3.06
N GLY A 128 -2.15 -8.60 2.39
CA GLY A 128 -2.19 -7.24 2.93
C GLY A 128 -0.89 -6.79 3.62
N ASP A 129 0.06 -7.68 3.88
CA ASP A 129 1.37 -7.28 4.39
C ASP A 129 2.22 -6.60 3.30
N VAL A 130 3.08 -5.69 3.75
CA VAL A 130 4.06 -5.01 2.91
C VAL A 130 5.40 -5.72 3.04
N LEU A 131 5.88 -6.30 1.95
CA LEU A 131 7.19 -6.96 1.89
C LEU A 131 8.14 -6.15 1.01
N TYR A 132 9.39 -6.62 0.93
CA TYR A 132 10.42 -5.96 0.16
C TYR A 132 11.25 -6.97 -0.64
N PHE A 133 11.34 -6.77 -1.94
CA PHE A 133 12.33 -7.44 -2.77
C PHE A 133 13.60 -6.61 -2.81
N GLU A 134 14.69 -7.17 -2.28
CA GLU A 134 16.01 -6.54 -2.28
C GLU A 134 16.74 -6.84 -3.59
N ASN A 135 17.41 -5.84 -4.15
CA ASN A 135 18.29 -5.97 -5.31
C ASN A 135 19.65 -5.34 -5.00
N SER A 136 20.45 -6.02 -4.18
CA SER A 136 21.70 -5.45 -3.64
C SER A 136 22.74 -5.10 -4.72
N ASP A 137 22.71 -5.79 -5.86
CA ASP A 137 23.62 -5.60 -7.00
C ASP A 137 23.08 -4.63 -8.06
N PHE A 138 22.15 -3.73 -7.67
CA PHE A 138 21.56 -2.74 -8.57
C PHE A 138 22.60 -1.82 -9.23
N SER A 139 22.29 -1.33 -10.43
CA SER A 139 23.14 -0.39 -11.15
C SER A 139 23.10 1.00 -10.49
N PRO A 140 24.25 1.62 -10.17
CA PRO A 140 24.29 2.99 -9.64
C PRO A 140 23.68 4.04 -10.57
N LYS A 141 23.50 3.73 -11.87
CA LYS A 141 22.84 4.59 -12.85
C LYS A 141 21.33 4.67 -12.64
N THR A 142 20.75 3.70 -11.95
CA THR A 142 19.31 3.58 -11.70
C THR A 142 19.06 3.18 -10.24
N PRO A 143 19.40 4.05 -9.28
CA PRO A 143 19.38 3.71 -7.85
C PRO A 143 17.99 3.40 -7.29
N TRP A 144 16.93 3.79 -7.98
CA TRP A 144 15.55 3.44 -7.64
C TRP A 144 15.23 1.95 -7.87
N TRP A 145 16.10 1.18 -8.55
CA TRP A 145 15.96 -0.27 -8.70
C TRP A 145 16.74 -1.08 -7.66
N ARG A 146 17.17 -0.45 -6.55
CA ARG A 146 17.81 -1.13 -5.41
C ARG A 146 16.91 -2.15 -4.71
N GLY A 147 15.61 -2.10 -5.00
CA GLY A 147 14.62 -3.05 -4.55
C GLY A 147 13.23 -2.54 -4.85
N GLU A 148 12.21 -3.26 -4.40
CA GLU A 148 10.82 -2.89 -4.60
C GLU A 148 9.98 -3.24 -3.37
N ASN A 149 9.21 -2.24 -2.94
CA ASN A 149 8.21 -2.40 -1.90
C ASN A 149 6.94 -2.98 -2.49
N VAL A 150 6.40 -4.03 -1.89
CA VAL A 150 5.26 -4.75 -2.46
C VAL A 150 4.16 -5.02 -1.45
N VAL A 151 2.91 -5.05 -1.91
CA VAL A 151 1.78 -5.63 -1.15
C VAL A 151 1.62 -7.09 -1.53
N LEU A 152 1.59 -8.00 -0.55
CA LEU A 152 1.21 -9.40 -0.76
C LEU A 152 -0.30 -9.52 -1.00
N LEU A 153 -0.66 -10.19 -2.08
CA LEU A 153 -2.05 -10.41 -2.49
C LEU A 153 -2.54 -11.79 -2.05
N ASP A 154 -3.86 -11.98 -2.07
CA ASP A 154 -4.57 -13.19 -1.66
C ASP A 154 -4.33 -14.41 -2.57
N ASP A 155 -3.83 -14.20 -3.79
CA ASP A 155 -3.46 -15.23 -4.74
C ASP A 155 -1.95 -15.55 -4.78
N GLY A 156 -1.20 -15.14 -3.75
CA GLY A 156 0.25 -15.36 -3.65
C GLY A 156 1.09 -14.51 -4.60
N LYS A 157 0.47 -13.50 -5.24
CA LYS A 157 1.13 -12.49 -6.07
C LYS A 157 1.46 -11.24 -5.27
N TYR A 158 2.20 -10.35 -5.90
CA TYR A 158 2.69 -9.11 -5.32
C TYR A 158 2.28 -7.94 -6.21
N TYR A 159 1.87 -6.84 -5.60
CA TYR A 159 1.75 -5.55 -6.28
C TYR A 159 2.99 -4.70 -5.95
N GLY A 160 3.78 -4.35 -6.97
CA GLY A 160 4.86 -3.36 -6.90
C GLY A 160 4.55 -2.19 -7.83
N HIS A 161 4.73 -0.96 -7.37
CA HIS A 161 4.32 0.22 -8.15
C HIS A 161 5.33 0.52 -9.26
N GLY A 162 4.85 0.57 -10.50
CA GLY A 162 5.71 0.68 -11.69
C GLY A 162 6.04 -0.68 -12.33
N ILE A 163 6.10 -1.76 -11.55
CA ILE A 163 6.22 -3.14 -12.06
C ILE A 163 4.84 -3.74 -12.37
N GLY A 164 3.84 -3.44 -11.54
CA GLY A 164 2.50 -3.99 -11.59
C GLY A 164 2.35 -5.24 -10.73
N ILE A 165 1.36 -6.09 -11.06
CA ILE A 165 1.10 -7.33 -10.33
C ILE A 165 1.87 -8.49 -10.96
N ARG A 166 2.71 -9.18 -10.18
CA ARG A 166 3.54 -10.33 -10.60
C ARG A 166 3.63 -11.38 -9.49
N ASP A 167 4.03 -12.59 -9.84
CA ASP A 167 4.50 -13.55 -8.84
C ASP A 167 5.93 -13.19 -8.37
N ALA A 168 6.47 -13.94 -7.41
CA ALA A 168 7.79 -13.67 -6.84
C ALA A 168 8.90 -13.71 -7.90
N GLN A 169 8.86 -14.68 -8.81
CA GLN A 169 9.86 -14.80 -9.87
C GLN A 169 9.78 -13.62 -10.84
N GLY A 170 8.58 -13.21 -11.22
CA GLY A 170 8.38 -12.03 -12.08
C GLY A 170 8.90 -10.73 -11.43
N MET A 171 8.74 -10.56 -10.12
CA MET A 171 9.35 -9.42 -9.40
C MET A 171 10.88 -9.46 -9.45
N ILE A 172 11.46 -10.63 -9.16
CA ILE A 172 12.91 -10.85 -9.20
C ILE A 172 13.47 -10.60 -10.61
N ASP A 173 12.79 -11.10 -11.64
CA ASP A 173 13.20 -10.95 -13.04
C ASP A 173 13.20 -9.48 -13.48
N GLU A 174 12.20 -8.69 -13.07
CA GLU A 174 12.15 -7.25 -13.36
C GLU A 174 13.30 -6.50 -12.68
N LEU A 175 13.56 -6.76 -11.40
CA LEU A 175 14.68 -6.13 -10.67
C LEU A 175 16.04 -6.53 -11.26
N ASN A 176 16.20 -7.79 -11.64
CA ASN A 176 17.44 -8.33 -12.17
C ASN A 176 17.87 -7.68 -13.50
N LYS A 177 16.95 -7.04 -14.24
CA LYS A 177 17.26 -6.28 -15.47
C LYS A 177 18.09 -5.01 -15.20
N PHE A 178 18.09 -4.52 -13.96
CA PHE A 178 18.71 -3.25 -13.58
C PHE A 178 19.92 -3.42 -12.67
N ARG A 179 20.58 -4.59 -12.72
CA ARG A 179 21.82 -4.87 -11.98
C ARG A 179 23.05 -4.29 -12.67
N VAL A 180 24.17 -4.25 -11.95
CA VAL A 180 25.49 -4.03 -12.56
C VAL A 180 25.79 -5.13 -13.58
N LYS A 181 26.59 -4.77 -14.59
CA LYS A 181 26.97 -5.70 -15.67
C LYS A 181 27.61 -6.95 -15.07
N ASP A 182 27.26 -8.11 -15.60
CA ASP A 182 27.82 -9.41 -15.24
C ASP A 182 27.55 -9.89 -13.80
N SER A 183 26.67 -9.20 -13.04
CA SER A 183 26.26 -9.59 -11.69
C SER A 183 25.75 -11.04 -11.61
N LYS A 184 26.21 -11.77 -10.60
CA LYS A 184 25.79 -13.14 -10.27
C LYS A 184 24.84 -13.20 -9.08
N GLN A 185 24.65 -12.10 -8.35
CA GLN A 185 23.71 -12.02 -7.24
C GLN A 185 22.33 -11.62 -7.77
N SER A 186 21.35 -12.51 -7.60
CA SER A 186 19.95 -12.22 -7.94
C SER A 186 19.31 -11.36 -6.86
N ALA A 187 18.32 -10.55 -7.26
CA ALA A 187 17.33 -10.02 -6.35
C ALA A 187 16.60 -11.15 -5.60
N TYR A 188 16.11 -10.86 -4.40
CA TYR A 188 15.45 -11.82 -3.52
C TYR A 188 14.42 -11.15 -2.60
N LEU A 189 13.47 -11.93 -2.07
CA LEU A 189 12.52 -11.46 -1.07
C LEU A 189 13.17 -11.41 0.32
N ASP A 190 13.25 -10.23 0.92
CA ASP A 190 13.71 -10.00 2.29
C ASP A 190 12.87 -10.81 3.29
N ASP A 191 13.46 -11.13 4.43
CA ASP A 191 12.77 -11.85 5.51
C ASP A 191 11.84 -10.95 6.34
N ARG A 192 12.01 -9.63 6.23
CA ARG A 192 11.21 -8.64 6.95
C ARG A 192 9.98 -8.23 6.17
N TYR A 193 8.90 -7.98 6.90
CA TYR A 193 7.69 -7.37 6.38
C TYR A 193 7.14 -6.35 7.37
N LYS A 194 6.23 -5.52 6.88
CA LYS A 194 5.51 -4.53 7.66
C LYS A 194 4.02 -4.79 7.54
N GLN A 195 3.30 -4.53 8.62
CA GLN A 195 1.84 -4.55 8.62
C GLN A 195 1.30 -3.34 9.35
N LEU A 196 0.05 -2.97 9.08
CA LEU A 196 -0.64 -1.96 9.89
C LEU A 196 -0.83 -2.48 11.32
N ASP A 197 -0.83 -1.57 12.28
CA ASP A 197 -1.31 -1.82 13.63
C ASP A 197 -2.85 -1.96 13.61
N PHE A 198 -3.32 -3.17 13.34
CA PHE A 198 -4.75 -3.49 13.25
C PHE A 198 -5.51 -3.13 14.54
N ASP A 199 -4.88 -3.32 15.70
CA ASP A 199 -5.47 -2.99 17.00
C ASP A 199 -5.66 -1.50 17.17
N TYR A 200 -4.68 -0.69 16.75
CA TYR A 200 -4.83 0.76 16.74
C TYR A 200 -6.02 1.20 15.89
N TYR A 201 -6.20 0.66 14.69
CA TYR A 201 -7.31 1.10 13.82
C TYR A 201 -8.68 0.59 14.27
N ARG A 202 -8.73 -0.53 14.97
CA ARG A 202 -9.98 -1.15 15.46
C ARG A 202 -10.77 -0.24 16.40
N GLN A 203 -10.11 0.67 17.12
CA GLN A 203 -10.79 1.62 18.00
C GLN A 203 -11.64 2.65 17.23
N PHE A 204 -11.39 2.82 15.93
CA PHE A 204 -12.11 3.75 15.04
C PHE A 204 -13.17 3.07 14.18
N ARG A 205 -13.47 1.79 14.41
CA ARG A 205 -14.47 1.06 13.61
C ARG A 205 -15.80 1.79 13.58
N LEU A 206 -16.44 1.83 12.42
CA LEU A 206 -17.81 2.30 12.29
C LEU A 206 -18.72 1.42 13.14
N GLN A 207 -19.55 2.03 13.99
CA GLN A 207 -20.64 1.33 14.69
C GLN A 207 -21.85 1.08 13.76
N THR A 208 -21.66 1.01 12.45
CA THR A 208 -22.75 0.86 11.48
C THR A 208 -23.16 -0.61 11.39
N GLY A 209 -24.45 -0.88 11.66
CA GLY A 209 -24.98 -2.21 11.95
C GLY A 209 -24.84 -3.27 10.85
N GLN A 210 -24.69 -4.52 11.30
CA GLN A 210 -24.91 -5.79 10.59
C GLN A 210 -24.43 -5.84 9.15
N SER A 211 -23.17 -5.49 8.92
CA SER A 211 -22.44 -6.12 7.82
C SER A 211 -22.08 -7.55 8.22
N HIS A 212 -22.32 -8.53 7.35
CA HIS A 212 -22.03 -9.93 7.67
C HIS A 212 -20.94 -10.53 6.76
N ILE A 213 -19.96 -11.18 7.39
CA ILE A 213 -18.93 -11.95 6.70
C ILE A 213 -19.47 -13.36 6.48
N ARG A 214 -19.48 -13.80 5.22
CA ARG A 214 -19.75 -15.20 4.86
C ARG A 214 -18.43 -15.92 4.69
N ALA A 215 -18.09 -16.81 5.62
CA ALA A 215 -16.93 -17.69 5.50
C ALA A 215 -17.38 -19.11 5.16
N VAL A 216 -16.62 -19.83 4.33
CA VAL A 216 -16.80 -21.26 4.10
C VAL A 216 -15.59 -21.98 4.68
N ILE A 217 -15.78 -22.75 5.75
CA ILE A 217 -14.71 -23.51 6.41
C ILE A 217 -15.09 -24.98 6.38
N GLY A 218 -14.27 -25.82 5.73
CA GLY A 218 -14.55 -27.26 5.60
C GLY A 218 -15.89 -27.57 4.90
N GLY A 219 -16.31 -26.72 3.95
CA GLY A 219 -17.60 -26.85 3.25
C GLY A 219 -18.82 -26.33 4.02
N ARG A 220 -18.65 -25.85 5.26
CA ARG A 220 -19.74 -25.25 6.04
C ARG A 220 -19.72 -23.73 5.92
N GLN A 221 -20.90 -23.15 5.75
CA GLN A 221 -21.08 -21.71 5.70
C GLN A 221 -21.29 -21.13 7.09
N TYR A 222 -20.51 -20.09 7.39
CA TYR A 222 -20.59 -19.29 8.60
C TYR A 222 -20.97 -17.88 8.19
N VAL A 223 -22.06 -17.36 8.76
CA VAL A 223 -22.46 -15.96 8.58
C VAL A 223 -22.21 -15.26 9.90
N ILE A 224 -21.20 -14.40 9.91
CA ILE A 224 -20.80 -13.66 11.09
C ILE A 224 -21.38 -12.26 10.98
N ARG A 225 -22.33 -11.92 11.85
CA ARG A 225 -22.94 -10.58 11.91
C ARG A 225 -22.03 -9.64 12.68
N MET A 226 -21.66 -8.50 12.09
CA MET A 226 -20.96 -7.38 12.74
C MET A 226 -21.91 -6.46 13.49
#